data_AF-A0A524JZP6-F1
#
_entry.id   AF-A0A524JZP6-F1
#
_cell.length_a   1.000
_cell.length_b   1.000
_cell.length_c   1.000
_cell.angle_alpha   90.00
_cell.angle_beta   90.00
_cell.angle_gamma   90.00
#
_symmetry.space_group_name_H-M   'P 1'
#
loop_
_entity.id
_entity.type
_entity.pdbx_description
1 polymer ?
#
loop_
_entity_poly.entity_id
_entity_poly.type
_entity_poly.pdbx_seq_one_letter_code
_entity_poly.pdbx_strand_id
1 'polypeptide(L)'
;MAIVAPLAANGTAAVTGTTITFTPATTFFVGTDTINYSITDADSDTDSGVITVTIDDVNPALSDGTITTAQDRASSALSLGITPGNGSVAQHTLAVSTQAANG
;
A
#
# COMPACT_ATOMS: atom_id res chain seq x y z
N MET A 1 -1.64 2.38 34.34
CA MET A 1 -0.97 2.20 33.04
C MET A 1 -1.81 2.82 31.94
N ALA A 2 -1.39 3.98 31.44
CA ALA A 2 -2.01 4.62 30.27
C ALA A 2 -0.96 4.79 29.19
N ILE A 3 -1.35 4.60 27.94
CA ILE A 3 -0.56 4.97 26.76
C ILE A 3 -1.22 6.22 26.17
N VAL A 4 -0.47 7.30 26.04
CA VAL A 4 -0.96 8.54 25.43
C VAL A 4 -1.09 8.34 23.91
N ALA A 5 -2.15 8.91 23.31
CA ALA A 5 -2.47 8.74 21.91
C ALA A 5 -1.26 9.07 21.00
N PRO A 6 -0.77 8.09 20.21
CA PRO A 6 0.40 8.27 19.39
C PRO A 6 0.12 9.26 18.25
N LEU A 7 1.02 10.23 18.07
CA LEU A 7 0.97 11.19 16.97
C LEU A 7 1.84 10.67 15.82
N ALA A 8 1.29 10.67 14.60
CA ALA A 8 1.99 10.35 13.36
C ALA A 8 1.74 11.45 12.32
N ALA A 9 2.71 11.73 11.45
CA ALA A 9 2.61 12.82 10.49
C ALA A 9 1.91 12.39 9.19
N ASN A 10 2.07 11.13 8.79
CA ASN A 10 1.64 10.59 7.50
C ASN A 10 0.63 9.45 7.67
N GLY A 11 -0.14 9.48 8.75
CA GLY A 11 -1.14 8.47 9.05
C GLY A 11 -1.84 8.68 10.38
N THR A 12 -2.49 7.64 10.86
CA THR A 12 -3.11 7.59 12.19
C THR A 12 -2.54 6.43 12.96
N ALA A 13 -2.28 6.65 14.25
CA ALA A 13 -1.84 5.62 15.15
C ALA A 13 -2.89 5.44 16.26
N ALA A 14 -3.25 4.20 16.53
CA ALA A 14 -4.24 3.83 17.53
C ALA A 14 -3.65 2.85 18.55
N VAL A 15 -4.10 2.94 19.79
CA VAL A 15 -3.63 2.07 20.87
C VAL A 15 -4.75 1.15 21.34
N THR A 16 -4.44 -0.12 21.52
CA THR A 16 -5.33 -1.11 22.15
C THR A 16 -4.53 -1.98 23.10
N GLY A 17 -4.73 -1.79 24.41
CA GLY A 17 -3.91 -2.45 25.44
C GLY A 17 -2.45 -2.02 25.33
N THR A 18 -1.56 -2.97 25.01
CA THR A 18 -0.12 -2.75 24.77
C THR A 18 0.25 -2.74 23.29
N THR A 19 -0.74 -2.76 22.38
CA THR A 19 -0.52 -2.78 20.93
C THR A 19 -0.74 -1.40 20.34
N ILE A 20 0.19 -0.96 19.47
CA ILE A 20 0.06 0.23 18.63
C ILE A 20 -0.15 -0.22 17.19
N THR A 21 -1.25 0.25 16.57
CA THR A 21 -1.56 0.00 15.16
C THR A 21 -1.40 1.30 14.39
N PHE A 22 -0.60 1.29 13.32
CA PHE A 22 -0.43 2.41 12.41
C PHE A 22 -1.20 2.17 11.10
N THR A 23 -1.94 3.18 10.67
CA THR A 23 -2.64 3.19 9.38
C THR A 23 -2.11 4.39 8.57
N PRO A 24 -1.38 4.17 7.46
CA PRO A 24 -0.93 5.24 6.58
C PRO A 24 -2.08 6.13 6.09
N ALA A 25 -1.80 7.39 5.79
CA ALA A 25 -2.78 8.31 5.21
C ALA A 25 -3.21 7.83 3.82
N THR A 26 -4.44 8.16 3.42
CA THR A 26 -4.95 7.85 2.07
C THR A 26 -4.36 8.73 0.98
N THR A 27 -3.76 9.87 1.34
CA THR A 27 -2.90 10.65 0.45
C THR A 27 -1.59 9.90 0.24
N PHE A 28 -1.21 9.67 -1.01
CA PHE A 28 0.01 8.94 -1.36
C PHE A 28 1.25 9.52 -0.65
N PHE A 29 1.90 8.68 0.15
CA PHE A 29 3.17 8.97 0.81
C PHE A 29 4.02 7.69 0.84
N VAL A 30 5.28 7.82 0.41
CA VAL A 30 6.31 6.77 0.50
C VAL A 30 7.48 7.38 1.24
N GLY A 31 7.98 6.69 2.26
CA GLY A 31 9.05 7.21 3.11
C GLY A 31 8.89 6.79 4.56
N THR A 32 9.54 7.52 5.45
CA THR A 32 9.57 7.21 6.89
C THR A 32 8.61 8.12 7.65
N ASP A 33 7.86 7.54 8.59
CA ASP A 33 7.07 8.26 9.59
C ASP A 33 7.56 7.90 11.00
N THR A 34 7.25 8.76 11.97
CA THR A 34 7.64 8.57 13.37
C THR A 34 6.42 8.64 14.25
N ILE A 35 6.29 7.66 15.14
CA ILE A 35 5.25 7.62 16.15
C ILE A 35 5.89 7.81 17.51
N ASN A 36 5.54 8.90 18.19
CA ASN A 36 5.95 9.14 19.57
C ASN A 36 4.89 8.60 20.53
N TYR A 37 5.31 7.89 21.57
CA TYR A 37 4.41 7.36 22.60
C TYR A 37 5.02 7.51 23.99
N SER A 38 4.16 7.58 25.01
CA SER A 38 4.57 7.59 26.41
C SER A 38 3.74 6.61 27.22
N ILE A 39 4.36 5.95 28.18
CA ILE A 39 3.71 5.11 29.17
C ILE A 39 3.70 5.85 30.51
N THR A 40 2.63 5.70 31.27
CA THR A 40 2.53 6.15 32.67
C THR A 40 2.10 4.99 33.53
N ASP A 41 2.84 4.66 34.59
CA ASP A 41 2.50 3.56 35.49
C ASP A 41 1.42 3.95 36.53
N ALA A 42 1.24 3.15 37.58
CA ALA A 42 0.25 3.44 38.63
C ALA A 42 0.70 4.51 39.61
N ASP A 43 2.01 4.73 39.72
CA ASP A 43 2.66 5.65 40.65
C ASP A 43 2.92 7.02 39.99
N SER A 44 2.45 7.20 38.74
CA SER A 44 2.60 8.39 37.90
C SER A 44 4.00 8.59 37.31
N ASP A 45 4.84 7.56 37.36
CA ASP A 45 6.12 7.58 36.65
C ASP A 45 5.87 7.45 35.15
N THR A 46 6.62 8.22 34.36
CA THR A 46 6.45 8.29 32.90
C THR A 46 7.72 7.94 32.16
N ASP A 47 7.60 7.18 31.09
CA ASP A 47 8.68 6.91 30.13
C ASP A 47 8.18 7.10 28.70
N SER A 48 9.09 7.40 27.76
CA SER A 48 8.75 7.74 26.37
C SER A 48 9.60 6.98 25.36
N GLY A 49 9.00 6.66 24.22
CA GLY A 49 9.67 5.96 23.13
C GLY A 49 9.25 6.48 21.75
N VAL A 50 10.03 6.08 20.75
CA VAL A 50 9.82 6.44 19.34
C VAL A 50 9.76 5.17 18.52
N ILE A 51 8.73 5.02 17.71
CA ILE A 51 8.62 3.99 16.66
C ILE A 51 8.91 4.66 15.32
N THR A 52 9.82 4.08 14.56
CA THR A 52 10.08 4.45 13.16
C THR A 52 9.28 3.51 12.26
N VAL A 53 8.39 4.08 11.44
CA VAL A 53 7.60 3.34 10.45
C VAL A 53 8.17 3.61 9.08
N THR A 54 8.42 2.56 8.30
CA THR A 54 8.77 2.69 6.87
C THR A 54 7.55 2.33 6.04
N ILE A 55 7.17 3.23 5.13
CA ILE A 55 6.02 3.10 4.24
C ILE A 55 6.57 2.90 2.84
N ASP A 56 6.47 1.66 2.35
CA ASP A 56 6.94 1.28 1.03
C ASP A 56 5.92 1.58 -0.06
N ASP A 57 6.43 1.84 -1.26
CA ASP A 57 5.61 1.96 -2.46
C ASP A 57 4.99 0.60 -2.85
N VAL A 58 3.78 0.62 -3.39
CA VAL A 58 3.14 -0.58 -3.96
C VAL A 58 2.94 -0.31 -5.45
N ASN A 59 3.82 -0.87 -6.26
CA ASN A 59 3.79 -0.65 -7.71
C ASN A 59 2.69 -1.49 -8.38
N PRO A 60 2.10 -0.99 -9.49
CA PRO A 60 1.20 -1.80 -10.29
C PRO A 60 1.92 -2.97 -10.95
N ALA A 61 1.23 -4.10 -11.11
CA ALA A 61 1.74 -5.29 -11.78
C ALA A 61 0.79 -5.80 -12.86
N LEU A 62 1.38 -6.41 -13.89
CA LEU A 62 0.67 -7.07 -14.99
C LEU A 62 1.18 -8.50 -15.13
N SER A 63 0.28 -9.44 -15.39
CA SER A 63 0.62 -10.82 -15.74
C SER A 63 0.62 -11.00 -17.26
N ASP A 64 1.64 -11.67 -17.78
CA ASP A 64 1.69 -12.07 -19.18
C ASP A 64 0.57 -13.06 -19.50
N GLY A 65 0.07 -12.99 -20.73
CA GLY A 65 -0.92 -13.95 -21.23
C GLY A 65 -0.72 -14.28 -22.69
N THR A 66 -1.06 -15.50 -23.05
CA THR A 66 -0.96 -16.01 -24.42
C THR A 66 -2.34 -16.33 -24.95
N ILE A 67 -2.63 -15.88 -26.17
CA ILE A 67 -3.82 -16.27 -26.90
C ILE A 67 -3.40 -17.15 -28.07
N THR A 68 -4.01 -18.31 -28.21
CA THR A 68 -3.89 -19.17 -29.39
C THR A 68 -5.28 -19.41 -29.97
N THR A 69 -5.40 -19.35 -31.29
CA THR A 69 -6.64 -19.71 -31.98
C THR A 69 -6.32 -20.49 -33.25
N ALA A 70 -7.30 -21.28 -33.71
CA ALA A 70 -7.20 -21.94 -35.01
C ALA A 70 -7.51 -20.93 -36.13
N GLN A 71 -6.99 -21.21 -37.32
CA GLN A 71 -7.32 -20.43 -38.52
C GLN A 71 -8.84 -20.46 -38.78
N ASP A 72 -9.38 -19.33 -39.24
CA ASP A 72 -10.80 -19.06 -39.42
C ASP A 72 -11.67 -19.20 -38.15
N ARG A 73 -11.05 -19.07 -36.96
CA ARG A 73 -11.76 -19.03 -35.69
C ARG A 73 -11.38 -17.80 -34.87
N ALA A 74 -12.39 -17.12 -34.34
CA ALA A 74 -12.19 -16.08 -33.34
C ALA A 74 -11.56 -16.66 -32.07
N SER A 75 -10.58 -15.96 -31.51
CA SER A 75 -9.97 -16.31 -30.24
C SER A 75 -10.89 -16.01 -29.06
N SER A 76 -10.69 -16.72 -27.95
CA SER A 76 -11.29 -16.34 -26.67
C SER A 76 -10.70 -15.03 -26.15
N ALA A 77 -11.49 -14.30 -25.36
CA ALA A 77 -10.99 -13.12 -24.66
C ALA A 77 -9.94 -13.50 -23.61
N LEU A 78 -8.88 -12.71 -23.51
CA LEU A 78 -7.89 -12.81 -22.43
C LEU A 78 -8.20 -11.74 -21.39
N SER A 79 -8.37 -12.16 -20.13
CA SER A 79 -8.36 -11.23 -19.01
C SER A 79 -6.90 -10.93 -18.65
N LEU A 80 -6.54 -9.66 -18.62
CA LEU A 80 -5.23 -9.23 -18.15
C LEU A 80 -5.23 -9.27 -16.62
N GLY A 81 -4.32 -10.04 -16.02
CA GLY A 81 -4.13 -10.04 -14.57
C GLY A 81 -3.50 -8.72 -14.13
N ILE A 82 -4.34 -7.73 -13.80
CA ILE A 82 -3.90 -6.39 -13.36
C ILE A 82 -3.96 -6.35 -11.83
N THR A 83 -2.85 -6.00 -11.19
CA THR A 83 -2.80 -5.62 -9.77
C THR A 83 -2.59 -4.12 -9.68
N PRO A 84 -3.58 -3.34 -9.18
CA PRO A 84 -3.40 -1.91 -8.98
C PRO A 84 -2.33 -1.63 -7.93
N GLY A 85 -1.46 -0.66 -8.21
CA GLY A 85 -0.57 -0.09 -7.20
C GLY A 85 -1.29 0.87 -6.25
N ASN A 86 -0.58 1.41 -5.26
CA ASN A 86 -1.08 2.44 -4.32
C ASN A 86 -0.85 3.88 -4.82
N GLY A 87 -0.28 4.05 -6.02
CA GLY A 87 -0.12 5.35 -6.67
C GLY A 87 -1.44 6.07 -6.95
N SER A 88 -1.37 7.38 -7.21
CA SER A 88 -2.55 8.17 -7.58
C SER A 88 -3.27 7.55 -8.79
N VAL A 89 -4.54 7.18 -8.62
CA VAL A 89 -5.41 6.58 -9.64
C VAL A 89 -5.44 7.34 -10.97
N ALA A 90 -5.02 8.61 -10.99
CA ALA A 90 -4.90 9.45 -12.18
C ALA A 90 -3.72 9.08 -13.11
N GLN A 91 -2.80 8.19 -12.72
CA GLN A 91 -1.62 7.84 -13.53
C GLN A 91 -1.67 6.42 -14.13
N HIS A 92 -2.69 5.62 -13.83
CA HIS A 92 -2.77 4.25 -14.35
C HIS A 92 -3.33 4.27 -15.79
N THR A 93 -2.45 4.38 -16.79
CA THR A 93 -2.81 4.23 -18.20
C THR A 93 -2.44 2.83 -18.67
N LEU A 94 -3.42 2.01 -19.07
CA LEU A 94 -3.14 0.76 -19.77
C LEU A 94 -2.77 1.08 -21.22
N ALA A 95 -1.48 1.03 -21.55
CA ALA A 95 -1.01 1.16 -22.91
C ALA A 95 -0.93 -0.23 -23.56
N VAL A 96 -1.86 -0.54 -24.47
CA VAL A 96 -1.76 -1.73 -25.33
C VAL A 96 -1.04 -1.32 -26.60
N SER A 97 0.19 -1.80 -26.78
CA SER A 97 0.86 -1.75 -28.09
C SER A 97 0.55 -3.06 -28.82
N THR A 98 -0.20 -3.00 -29.90
CA THR A 98 -0.33 -4.14 -30.80
C THR A 98 0.87 -4.13 -31.75
N GLN A 99 1.61 -5.24 -31.80
CA GLN A 99 2.49 -5.53 -32.92
C GLN A 99 1.86 -6.69 -33.69
N ALA A 100 1.20 -6.39 -34.79
CA ALA A 100 0.81 -7.43 -35.74
C ALA A 100 2.09 -7.98 -36.36
N ALA A 101 2.54 -9.14 -35.91
CA ALA A 101 3.61 -9.85 -36.61
C ALA A 101 3.15 -10.34 -37.98
N ASN A 102 1.84 -10.42 -38.21
CA ASN A 102 1.23 -10.80 -39.50
C ASN A 102 -0.14 -10.10 -39.66
N GLY A 103 -0.14 -8.90 -40.28
CA GLY A 103 -1.33 -8.29 -40.92
C GLY A 103 -2.54 -7.98 -40.05
#